data_AF-A0A653C6H0-F1
#
_entry.id   AF-A0A653C6H0-F1
#
_cell.length_a   1.000
_cell.length_b   1.000
_cell.length_c   1.000
_cell.angle_alpha   90.00
_cell.angle_beta   90.00
_cell.angle_gamma   90.00
#
_symmetry.space_group_name_H-M   'P 1'
#
loop_
_entity.id
_entity.type
_entity.pdbx_description
1 polymer ?
#
loop_
_entity_poly.entity_id
_entity_poly.type
_entity_poly.pdbx_seq_one_letter_code
_entity_poly.pdbx_strand_id
1 'polypeptide(L)'
;MTDIRRKVVQELDEKYGDDLLELEKCIELQRQLLEEKSAIEKEVNLENNESSIAKVVKKAEKVIEDIKVAISEAEEITELIHKDLHDVEVIKSTLDKYLDDINTAQCLLQYMKVIQQVEYLSTELQTQIGKKDDEKSVTIFANLTEISRNLENFNGKHLYEYLKDCIHFWHNILKDKLSKDLDETLKLIKWPFTSANFSLVVPLPTHIQKLQIIAEYLLEIEIPSEISTPSVQSALLSEFLPLCLPIQLLLESLRKRFIYHFYGTRQTNRVDKPEWYFTQILTWIRDHKDFVEQYIQPVVDKLGLHHIDAKLELMRGLVQIAVEKLNSDIPNIQFDDYTFSHTVDEALGFDKELRETYDYPSNQPSILSVLTQAHVFIKWLNMEKKYATEKTDAMLPPNSSEAFSPLTSDVEDLKVTACADAFITLLQTITARYESLPQPGHRLQFLELQLELLDDFRLDYYN
;
A
#
# COMPACT_ATOMS: atom_id res chain seq x y z
N MET A 1 88.84 -42.40 -35.74
CA MET A 1 90.15 -42.83 -35.16
C MET A 1 91.31 -42.71 -36.15
N THR A 2 91.15 -43.05 -37.44
CA THR A 2 92.20 -42.84 -38.46
C THR A 2 92.48 -41.35 -38.72
N ASP A 3 91.45 -40.51 -38.66
CA ASP A 3 91.57 -39.07 -38.91
C ASP A 3 92.27 -38.31 -37.76
N ILE A 4 91.97 -38.68 -36.51
CA ILE A 4 92.63 -38.16 -35.30
C ILE A 4 94.11 -38.52 -35.31
N ARG A 5 94.47 -39.75 -35.70
CA ARG A 5 95.88 -40.12 -35.86
C ARG A 5 96.56 -39.28 -36.93
N ARG A 6 95.91 -39.05 -38.08
CA ARG A 6 96.51 -38.25 -39.16
C ARG A 6 96.71 -36.81 -38.71
N LYS A 7 95.73 -36.20 -38.04
CA LYS A 7 95.85 -34.86 -37.43
C LYS A 7 96.96 -34.76 -36.39
N VAL A 8 97.01 -35.72 -35.46
CA VAL A 8 98.02 -35.74 -34.40
C VAL A 8 99.42 -35.90 -35.01
N VAL A 9 99.59 -36.75 -36.02
CA VAL A 9 100.87 -36.89 -36.73
C VAL A 9 101.23 -35.59 -37.47
N GLN A 10 100.27 -34.95 -38.14
CA GLN A 10 100.49 -33.68 -38.83
C GLN A 10 100.86 -32.54 -37.87
N GLU A 11 100.18 -32.44 -36.73
CA GLU A 11 100.48 -31.44 -35.69
C GLU A 11 101.83 -31.70 -35.02
N LEU A 12 102.21 -32.98 -34.87
CA LEU A 12 103.53 -33.34 -34.36
C LEU A 12 104.65 -32.97 -35.33
N ASP A 13 104.50 -33.31 -36.62
CA ASP A 13 105.47 -32.95 -37.67
C ASP A 13 105.56 -31.44 -37.89
N GLU A 14 104.44 -30.71 -37.89
CA GLU A 14 104.45 -29.25 -38.05
C GLU A 14 105.11 -28.53 -36.88
N LYS A 15 104.81 -28.97 -35.66
CA LYS A 15 105.20 -28.23 -34.46
C LYS A 15 106.61 -28.61 -33.99
N TYR A 16 107.06 -29.81 -34.33
CA TYR A 16 108.32 -30.35 -33.82
C TYR A 16 109.26 -30.91 -34.90
N GLY A 17 108.91 -30.83 -36.20
CA GLY A 17 109.79 -30.99 -37.38
C GLY A 17 111.11 -31.77 -37.19
N ASP A 18 112.24 -31.13 -37.51
CA ASP A 18 113.58 -31.71 -37.33
C ASP A 18 113.94 -31.94 -35.83
N ASP A 19 113.20 -31.33 -34.90
CA ASP A 19 113.35 -31.50 -33.44
C ASP A 19 112.92 -32.89 -32.95
N LEU A 20 112.20 -33.68 -33.76
CA LEU A 20 111.85 -35.08 -33.46
C LEU A 20 113.00 -36.07 -33.74
N LEU A 21 114.03 -35.68 -34.50
CA LEU A 21 115.22 -36.52 -34.76
C LEU A 21 116.14 -36.59 -33.54
N GLU A 22 116.00 -35.63 -32.62
CA GLU A 22 116.68 -35.63 -31.33
C GLU A 22 115.85 -36.40 -30.30
N LEU A 23 116.40 -37.54 -29.88
CA LEU A 23 115.78 -38.45 -28.91
C LEU A 23 115.37 -37.71 -27.62
N GLU A 24 116.18 -36.74 -27.16
CA GLU A 24 115.91 -35.96 -25.95
C GLU A 24 114.62 -35.13 -26.04
N LYS A 25 114.36 -34.49 -27.18
CA LYS A 25 113.14 -33.68 -27.38
C LYS A 25 111.90 -34.53 -27.56
N CYS A 26 112.00 -35.69 -28.23
CA CYS A 26 110.92 -36.67 -28.30
C CYS A 26 110.51 -37.20 -26.92
N ILE A 27 111.50 -37.47 -26.05
CA ILE A 27 111.26 -37.91 -24.67
C ILE A 27 110.53 -36.80 -23.89
N GLU A 28 110.93 -35.55 -24.06
CA GLU A 28 110.30 -34.40 -23.42
C GLU A 28 108.84 -34.19 -23.88
N LEU A 29 108.57 -34.41 -25.16
CA LEU A 29 107.22 -34.29 -25.71
C LEU A 29 106.28 -35.42 -25.28
N GLN A 30 106.78 -36.65 -25.30
CA GLN A 30 106.06 -37.80 -24.78
C GLN A 30 105.71 -37.59 -23.30
N ARG A 31 106.65 -37.00 -22.53
CA ARG A 31 106.44 -36.63 -21.13
C ARG A 31 105.34 -35.58 -20.99
N GLN A 32 105.35 -34.51 -21.79
CA GLN A 32 104.29 -33.49 -21.77
C GLN A 32 102.90 -34.03 -22.13
N LEU A 33 102.78 -34.85 -23.18
CA LEU A 33 101.47 -35.42 -23.58
C LEU A 33 100.98 -36.46 -22.57
N LEU A 34 101.89 -37.22 -21.95
CA LEU A 34 101.54 -38.11 -20.84
C LEU A 34 101.12 -37.30 -19.60
N GLU A 35 101.74 -36.15 -19.34
CA GLU A 35 101.35 -35.23 -18.27
C GLU A 35 99.97 -34.60 -18.53
N GLU A 36 99.66 -34.14 -19.75
CA GLU A 36 98.34 -33.61 -20.12
C GLU A 36 97.26 -34.68 -20.09
N LYS A 37 97.53 -35.86 -20.67
CA LYS A 37 96.62 -37.00 -20.59
C LYS A 37 96.35 -37.37 -19.13
N SER A 38 97.41 -37.43 -18.31
CA SER A 38 97.28 -37.69 -16.87
C SER A 38 96.48 -36.60 -16.16
N ALA A 39 96.64 -35.34 -16.53
CA ALA A 39 95.90 -34.22 -15.95
C ALA A 39 94.40 -34.28 -16.29
N ILE A 40 94.04 -34.56 -17.55
CA ILE A 40 92.65 -34.70 -17.98
C ILE A 40 92.02 -35.97 -17.39
N GLU A 41 92.72 -37.10 -17.39
CA GLU A 41 92.25 -38.33 -16.74
C GLU A 41 92.05 -38.12 -15.23
N LYS A 42 92.90 -37.33 -14.57
CA LYS A 42 92.72 -36.93 -13.17
C LYS A 42 91.54 -35.99 -12.95
N GLU A 43 91.25 -35.07 -13.87
CA GLU A 43 90.09 -34.16 -13.80
C GLU A 43 88.76 -34.84 -14.14
N VAL A 44 88.74 -35.83 -15.04
CA VAL A 44 87.51 -36.55 -15.43
C VAL A 44 87.21 -37.73 -14.49
N ASN A 45 88.22 -38.25 -13.80
CA ASN A 45 88.03 -39.33 -12.84
C ASN A 45 87.17 -38.86 -11.64
N LEU A 46 85.92 -39.33 -11.60
CA LEU A 46 84.93 -39.03 -10.55
C LEU A 46 85.33 -39.56 -9.16
N GLU A 47 86.30 -40.48 -9.09
CA GLU A 47 86.88 -40.98 -7.84
C GLU A 47 88.00 -40.07 -7.29
N ASN A 48 88.54 -39.16 -8.12
CA ASN A 48 89.58 -38.24 -7.70
C ASN A 48 88.99 -37.01 -6.99
N ASN A 49 89.16 -36.95 -5.67
CA ASN A 49 88.64 -35.86 -4.83
C ASN A 49 89.28 -34.49 -5.09
N GLU A 50 90.37 -34.39 -5.87
CA GLU A 50 91.01 -33.11 -6.19
C GLU A 50 90.41 -32.44 -7.45
N SER A 51 89.78 -33.22 -8.34
CA SER A 51 89.16 -32.73 -9.59
C SER A 51 88.06 -31.70 -9.33
N SER A 52 88.08 -30.61 -10.11
CA SER A 52 87.03 -29.58 -10.09
C SER A 52 85.67 -30.17 -10.52
N ILE A 53 85.66 -31.00 -11.56
CA ILE A 53 84.46 -31.63 -12.13
C ILE A 53 83.87 -32.64 -11.14
N ALA A 54 84.69 -33.49 -10.52
CA ALA A 54 84.23 -34.46 -9.54
C ALA A 54 83.62 -33.78 -8.29
N LYS A 55 84.19 -32.65 -7.84
CA LYS A 55 83.62 -31.84 -6.74
C LYS A 55 82.26 -31.24 -7.09
N VAL A 56 82.08 -30.74 -8.31
CA VAL A 56 80.80 -30.17 -8.77
C VAL A 56 79.73 -31.26 -8.90
N VAL A 57 80.08 -32.42 -9.46
CA VAL A 57 79.17 -33.57 -9.59
C VAL A 57 78.75 -34.09 -8.21
N LYS A 58 79.68 -34.33 -7.29
CA LYS A 58 79.35 -34.76 -5.91
C LYS A 58 78.49 -33.74 -5.15
N LYS A 59 78.72 -32.44 -5.36
CA LYS A 59 77.86 -31.38 -4.80
C LYS A 59 76.46 -31.42 -5.42
N ALA A 60 76.35 -31.60 -6.73
CA ALA A 60 75.06 -31.70 -7.41
C ALA A 60 74.28 -32.94 -6.96
N GLU A 61 74.95 -34.09 -6.82
CA GLU A 61 74.36 -35.32 -6.26
C GLU A 61 73.86 -35.11 -4.83
N LYS A 62 74.65 -34.45 -3.98
CA LYS A 62 74.23 -34.10 -2.62
C LYS A 62 73.02 -33.17 -2.61
N VAL A 63 73.01 -32.14 -3.45
CA VAL A 63 71.87 -31.22 -3.57
C VAL A 63 70.61 -31.94 -4.07
N ILE A 64 70.75 -32.88 -5.01
CA ILE A 64 69.63 -33.71 -5.48
C ILE A 64 69.08 -34.55 -4.32
N GLU A 65 69.95 -35.13 -3.49
CA GLU A 65 69.53 -35.91 -2.33
C GLU A 65 68.83 -35.04 -1.28
N ASP A 66 69.40 -33.87 -0.96
CA ASP A 66 68.79 -32.88 -0.05
C ASP A 66 67.42 -32.41 -0.59
N ILE A 67 67.27 -32.22 -1.91
CA ILE A 67 66.00 -31.88 -2.55
C ILE A 67 64.98 -33.01 -2.44
N LYS A 68 65.39 -34.28 -2.63
CA LYS A 68 64.48 -35.42 -2.46
C LYS A 68 63.96 -35.52 -1.04
N VAL A 69 64.83 -35.34 -0.05
CA VAL A 69 64.44 -35.31 1.37
C VAL A 69 63.44 -34.18 1.60
N ALA A 70 63.73 -32.96 1.14
CA ALA A 70 62.83 -31.83 1.30
C ALA A 70 61.47 -32.02 0.58
N ILE A 71 61.44 -32.67 -0.58
CA ILE A 71 60.19 -33.02 -1.28
C ILE A 71 59.39 -34.03 -0.46
N SER A 72 60.03 -35.08 0.05
CA SER A 72 59.38 -36.09 0.89
C SER A 72 58.80 -35.48 2.17
N GLU A 73 59.54 -34.58 2.83
CA GLU A 73 59.07 -33.86 4.02
C GLU A 73 57.88 -32.94 3.66
N ALA A 74 57.93 -32.26 2.52
CA ALA A 74 56.84 -31.41 2.06
C ALA A 74 55.56 -32.20 1.71
N GLU A 75 55.71 -33.38 1.12
CA GLU A 75 54.60 -34.32 0.85
C GLU A 75 53.96 -34.78 2.16
N GLU A 76 54.75 -35.20 3.14
CA GLU A 76 54.27 -35.63 4.46
C GLU A 76 53.52 -34.49 5.19
N ILE A 77 54.07 -33.27 5.21
CA ILE A 77 53.41 -32.10 5.78
C ILE A 77 52.09 -31.80 5.06
N THR A 78 52.06 -31.94 3.73
CA THR A 78 50.85 -31.68 2.93
C THR A 78 49.76 -32.69 3.24
N GLU A 79 50.10 -33.97 3.42
CA GLU A 79 49.14 -34.99 3.85
C GLU A 79 48.60 -34.70 5.26
N LEU A 80 49.47 -34.31 6.20
CA LEU A 80 49.06 -33.90 7.55
C LEU A 80 48.09 -32.71 7.51
N ILE A 81 48.38 -31.67 6.73
CA ILE A 81 47.50 -30.51 6.57
C ILE A 81 46.14 -30.90 5.98
N HIS A 82 46.12 -31.79 4.97
CA HIS A 82 44.85 -32.26 4.39
C HIS A 82 44.01 -33.02 5.41
N LYS A 83 44.65 -33.86 6.24
CA LYS A 83 43.96 -34.58 7.30
C LYS A 83 43.40 -33.62 8.36
N ASP A 84 44.21 -32.68 8.83
CA ASP A 84 43.79 -31.69 9.83
C ASP A 84 42.65 -30.81 9.29
N LEU A 85 42.70 -30.39 8.02
CA LEU A 85 41.61 -29.65 7.37
C LEU A 85 40.32 -30.46 7.30
N HIS A 86 40.41 -31.76 6.98
CA HIS A 86 39.25 -32.64 6.96
C HIS A 86 38.64 -32.78 8.36
N ASP A 87 39.47 -33.02 9.37
CA ASP A 87 39.03 -33.16 10.76
C ASP A 87 38.35 -31.86 11.26
N VAL A 88 38.90 -30.69 10.91
CA VAL A 88 38.29 -29.39 11.21
C VAL A 88 36.95 -29.19 10.50
N GLU A 89 36.82 -29.57 9.22
CA GLU A 89 35.55 -29.44 8.48
C GLU A 89 34.46 -30.34 9.07
N VAL A 90 34.82 -31.55 9.53
CA VAL A 90 33.88 -32.45 10.24
C VAL A 90 33.39 -31.81 11.54
N ILE A 91 34.29 -31.23 12.34
CA ILE A 91 33.92 -30.53 13.58
C ILE A 91 33.03 -29.32 13.28
N LYS A 92 33.40 -28.50 12.29
CA LYS A 92 32.62 -27.34 11.87
C LYS A 92 31.20 -27.73 11.44
N SER A 93 31.07 -28.74 10.57
CA SER A 93 29.75 -29.22 10.13
C SER A 93 28.89 -29.76 11.28
N THR A 94 29.52 -30.31 12.32
CA THR A 94 28.82 -30.78 13.52
C THR A 94 28.39 -29.60 14.39
N LEU A 95 29.25 -28.59 14.55
CA LEU A 95 28.94 -27.37 15.27
C LEU A 95 27.82 -26.57 14.59
N ASP A 96 27.85 -26.44 13.27
CA ASP A 96 26.79 -25.78 12.49
C ASP A 96 25.42 -26.43 12.75
N LYS A 97 25.36 -27.77 12.77
CA LYS A 97 24.13 -28.49 13.14
C LYS A 97 23.66 -28.18 14.56
N TYR A 98 24.57 -28.17 15.53
CA TYR A 98 24.20 -27.83 16.91
C TYR A 98 23.73 -26.38 17.04
N LEU A 99 24.34 -25.45 16.30
CA LEU A 99 23.92 -24.05 16.27
C LEU A 99 22.53 -23.90 15.62
N ASP A 100 22.25 -24.65 14.55
CA ASP A 100 20.92 -24.69 13.92
C ASP A 100 19.85 -25.28 14.85
N ASP A 101 20.18 -26.35 15.58
CA ASP A 101 19.30 -26.96 16.59
C ASP A 101 19.01 -25.98 17.74
N ILE A 102 20.03 -25.27 18.23
CA ILE A 102 19.88 -24.24 19.27
C ILE A 102 19.00 -23.10 18.75
N ASN A 103 19.25 -22.60 17.54
CA ASN A 103 18.44 -21.55 16.93
C ASN A 103 16.98 -21.99 16.78
N THR A 104 16.74 -23.22 16.34
CA THR A 104 15.39 -23.79 16.21
C THR A 104 14.68 -23.89 17.56
N ALA A 105 15.37 -24.38 18.59
CA ALA A 105 14.84 -24.48 19.94
C ALA A 105 14.53 -23.09 20.55
N GLN A 106 15.40 -22.11 20.30
CA GLN A 106 15.18 -20.72 20.72
C GLN A 106 13.96 -20.12 20.03
N CYS A 107 13.80 -20.31 18.72
CA CYS A 107 12.63 -19.88 17.96
C CYS A 107 11.34 -20.50 18.50
N LEU A 108 11.33 -21.82 18.76
CA LEU A 108 10.19 -22.52 19.34
C LEU A 108 9.83 -21.97 20.73
N LEU A 109 10.83 -21.71 21.57
CA LEU A 109 10.62 -21.14 22.90
C LEU A 109 9.97 -19.75 22.81
N GLN A 110 10.43 -18.88 21.91
CA GLN A 110 9.84 -17.55 21.73
C GLN A 110 8.41 -17.65 21.20
N TYR A 111 8.17 -18.54 20.24
CA TYR A 111 6.83 -18.82 19.72
C TYR A 111 5.85 -19.22 20.84
N MET A 112 6.25 -20.15 21.70
CA MET A 112 5.44 -20.60 22.84
C MET A 112 5.20 -19.51 23.87
N LYS A 113 6.20 -18.65 24.12
CA LYS A 113 6.05 -17.49 25.02
C LYS A 113 5.00 -16.50 24.52
N VAL A 114 4.95 -16.25 23.21
CA VAL A 114 3.92 -15.38 22.62
C VAL A 114 2.53 -15.99 22.83
N ILE A 115 2.35 -17.29 22.55
CA ILE A 115 1.07 -17.97 22.80
C ILE A 115 0.68 -17.87 24.27
N GLN A 116 1.60 -18.19 25.18
CA GLN A 116 1.36 -18.09 26.62
C GLN A 116 0.93 -16.68 27.04
N GLN A 117 1.55 -15.65 26.47
CA GLN A 117 1.20 -14.26 26.74
C GLN A 117 -0.20 -13.90 26.22
N VAL A 118 -0.55 -14.35 25.02
CA VAL A 118 -1.89 -14.13 24.42
C VAL A 118 -2.98 -14.82 25.23
N GLU A 119 -2.74 -16.06 25.68
CA GLU A 119 -3.67 -16.80 26.54
C GLU A 119 -3.82 -16.16 27.93
N TYR A 120 -2.71 -15.67 28.50
CA TYR A 120 -2.72 -14.94 29.76
C TYR A 120 -3.55 -13.65 29.64
N LEU A 121 -3.30 -12.83 28.61
CA LEU A 121 -4.07 -11.60 28.37
C LEU A 121 -5.55 -11.91 28.12
N SER A 122 -5.87 -12.97 27.40
CA SER A 122 -7.25 -13.42 27.17
C SER A 122 -7.96 -13.79 28.48
N THR A 123 -7.28 -14.51 29.37
CA THR A 123 -7.82 -14.91 30.67
C THR A 123 -8.02 -13.70 31.60
N GLU A 124 -7.06 -12.77 31.60
CA GLU A 124 -7.15 -11.53 32.37
C GLU A 124 -8.27 -10.64 31.84
N LEU A 125 -8.42 -10.53 30.52
CA LEU A 125 -9.49 -9.79 29.86
C LEU A 125 -10.87 -10.35 30.24
N GLN A 126 -11.03 -11.68 30.19
CA GLN A 126 -12.25 -12.35 30.66
C GLN A 126 -12.58 -11.99 32.12
N THR A 127 -11.54 -11.96 32.97
CA THR A 127 -11.68 -11.64 34.39
C THR A 127 -12.08 -10.18 34.62
N GLN A 128 -11.46 -9.22 33.92
CA GLN A 128 -11.79 -7.79 34.06
C GLN A 128 -13.16 -7.45 33.50
N ILE A 129 -13.57 -8.08 32.40
CA ILE A 129 -14.95 -7.97 31.87
C ILE A 129 -15.96 -8.44 32.93
N GLY A 130 -15.69 -9.56 33.61
CA GLY A 130 -16.53 -10.07 34.71
C GLY A 130 -16.63 -9.13 35.91
N LYS A 131 -15.57 -8.37 36.20
CA LYS A 131 -15.54 -7.33 37.24
C LYS A 131 -16.19 -6.01 36.82
N LYS A 132 -16.59 -5.87 35.55
CA LYS A 132 -17.08 -4.62 34.93
C LYS A 132 -16.06 -3.47 34.99
N ASP A 133 -14.78 -3.79 34.87
CA ASP A 133 -13.71 -2.79 34.78
C ASP A 133 -13.37 -2.55 33.30
N ASP A 134 -14.04 -1.57 32.70
CA ASP A 134 -13.91 -1.28 31.26
C ASP A 134 -12.53 -0.72 30.90
N GLU A 135 -11.99 0.19 31.71
CA GLU A 135 -10.68 0.81 31.51
C GLU A 135 -9.57 -0.24 31.40
N LYS A 136 -9.54 -1.19 32.35
CA LYS A 136 -8.57 -2.29 32.30
C LYS A 136 -8.83 -3.23 31.14
N SER A 137 -10.09 -3.51 30.83
CA SER A 137 -10.44 -4.40 29.72
C SER A 137 -9.94 -3.84 28.39
N VAL A 138 -10.12 -2.54 28.15
CA VAL A 138 -9.62 -1.85 26.95
C VAL A 138 -8.10 -1.81 26.94
N THR A 139 -7.45 -1.52 28.07
CA THR A 139 -5.99 -1.55 28.18
C THR A 139 -5.39 -2.92 27.84
N ILE A 140 -5.99 -4.01 28.35
CA ILE A 140 -5.54 -5.37 28.05
C ILE A 140 -5.75 -5.69 26.56
N PHE A 141 -6.86 -5.24 25.98
CA PHE A 141 -7.11 -5.38 24.54
C PHE A 141 -6.07 -4.61 23.70
N ALA A 142 -5.72 -3.38 24.11
CA ALA A 142 -4.66 -2.60 23.45
C ALA A 142 -3.32 -3.36 23.46
N ASN A 143 -2.93 -3.95 24.60
CA ASN A 143 -1.73 -4.79 24.69
C ASN A 143 -1.78 -6.00 23.74
N LEU A 144 -2.95 -6.62 23.58
CA LEU A 144 -3.13 -7.73 22.63
C LEU A 144 -2.92 -7.27 21.17
N THR A 145 -3.45 -6.10 20.81
CA THR A 145 -3.24 -5.52 19.47
C THR A 145 -1.79 -5.09 19.24
N GLU A 146 -1.08 -4.63 20.28
CA GLU A 146 0.33 -4.28 20.21
C GLU A 146 1.21 -5.50 19.90
N ILE A 147 0.91 -6.66 20.52
CA ILE A 147 1.57 -7.93 20.16
C ILE A 147 1.38 -8.22 18.67
N SER A 148 0.18 -7.98 18.12
CA SER A 148 -0.09 -8.21 16.70
C SER A 148 0.71 -7.30 15.78
N ARG A 149 0.84 -6.01 16.13
CA ARG A 149 1.67 -5.05 15.38
C ARG A 149 3.13 -5.46 15.39
N ASN A 150 3.65 -5.89 16.54
CA ASN A 150 5.03 -6.34 16.67
C ASN A 150 5.34 -7.62 15.87
N LEU A 151 4.32 -8.41 15.52
CA LEU A 151 4.44 -9.65 14.74
C LEU A 151 4.14 -9.47 13.24
N GLU A 152 3.89 -8.26 12.75
CA GLU A 152 3.48 -8.01 11.35
C GLU A 152 4.49 -8.57 10.33
N ASN A 153 5.78 -8.48 10.61
CA ASN A 153 6.86 -8.96 9.74
C ASN A 153 7.26 -10.43 10.01
N PHE A 154 6.57 -11.13 10.91
CA PHE A 154 6.90 -12.50 11.26
C PHE A 154 6.25 -13.49 10.29
N ASN A 155 7.03 -14.39 9.70
CA ASN A 155 6.57 -15.37 8.71
C ASN A 155 5.69 -16.51 9.26
N GLY A 156 5.35 -16.51 10.55
CA GLY A 156 4.55 -17.54 11.20
C GLY A 156 3.05 -17.34 11.01
N LYS A 157 2.53 -17.81 9.87
CA LYS A 157 1.11 -17.68 9.48
C LYS A 157 0.13 -18.13 10.55
N HIS A 158 0.36 -19.29 11.17
CA HIS A 158 -0.56 -19.85 12.17
C HIS A 158 -0.63 -19.03 13.47
N LEU A 159 0.48 -18.47 13.92
CA LEU A 159 0.49 -17.59 15.10
C LEU A 159 -0.26 -16.29 14.80
N TYR A 160 -0.02 -15.73 13.63
CA TYR A 160 -0.69 -14.52 13.18
C TYR A 160 -2.20 -14.73 13.01
N GLU A 161 -2.62 -15.84 12.39
CA GLU A 161 -4.03 -16.24 12.27
C GLU A 161 -4.69 -16.43 13.63
N TYR A 162 -4.05 -17.17 14.55
CA TYR A 162 -4.53 -17.36 15.92
C TYR A 162 -4.71 -16.03 16.66
N LEU A 163 -3.73 -15.13 16.56
CA LEU A 163 -3.79 -13.81 17.19
C LEU A 163 -4.88 -12.94 16.58
N LYS A 164 -5.01 -12.96 15.25
CA LYS A 164 -6.09 -12.27 14.54
C LYS A 164 -7.47 -12.76 15.00
N ASP A 165 -7.68 -14.07 15.08
CA ASP A 165 -8.94 -14.65 15.55
C ASP A 165 -9.23 -14.26 17.00
N CYS A 166 -8.19 -14.26 17.86
CA CYS A 166 -8.29 -13.83 19.25
C CYS A 166 -8.69 -12.36 19.37
N ILE A 167 -8.06 -11.46 18.60
CA ILE A 167 -8.39 -10.03 18.57
C ILE A 167 -9.84 -9.82 18.10
N HIS A 168 -10.28 -10.49 17.02
CA HIS A 168 -11.66 -10.37 16.55
C HIS A 168 -12.68 -10.87 17.57
N PHE A 169 -12.38 -12.00 18.23
CA PHE A 169 -13.22 -12.55 19.29
C PHE A 169 -13.44 -11.55 20.42
N TRP A 170 -12.35 -10.99 20.96
CA TRP A 170 -12.40 -10.05 22.08
C TRP A 170 -12.99 -8.70 21.69
N HIS A 171 -12.66 -8.20 20.50
CA HIS A 171 -13.24 -6.98 19.96
C HIS A 171 -14.77 -7.09 19.89
N ASN A 172 -15.30 -8.21 19.39
CA ASN A 172 -16.75 -8.38 19.28
C ASN A 172 -17.44 -8.35 20.65
N ILE A 173 -16.82 -8.95 21.68
CA ILE A 173 -17.34 -8.94 23.05
C ILE A 173 -17.31 -7.53 23.64
N LEU A 174 -16.19 -6.82 23.51
CA LEU A 174 -16.04 -5.46 24.03
C LEU A 174 -16.96 -4.48 23.30
N LYS A 175 -17.02 -4.56 21.97
CA LYS A 175 -17.91 -3.76 21.14
C LYS A 175 -19.37 -3.98 21.52
N ASP A 176 -19.84 -5.22 21.69
CA ASP A 176 -21.23 -5.49 22.08
C ASP A 176 -21.54 -4.90 23.47
N LYS A 177 -20.63 -5.04 24.44
CA LYS A 177 -20.80 -4.47 25.79
C LYS A 177 -20.84 -2.94 25.74
N LEU A 178 -19.83 -2.30 25.18
CA LEU A 178 -19.72 -0.83 25.10
C LEU A 178 -20.86 -0.24 24.26
N SER A 179 -21.33 -0.94 23.23
CA SER A 179 -22.49 -0.51 22.43
C SER A 179 -23.77 -0.47 23.27
N LYS A 180 -23.97 -1.42 24.19
CA LYS A 180 -25.11 -1.41 25.12
C LYS A 180 -25.01 -0.28 26.12
N ASP A 181 -23.82 -0.06 26.70
CA ASP A 181 -23.57 1.04 27.63
C ASP A 181 -23.73 2.41 26.95
N LEU A 182 -23.33 2.51 25.68
CA LEU A 182 -23.57 3.67 24.84
C LEU A 182 -25.07 3.86 24.63
N ASP A 183 -25.82 2.85 24.18
CA ASP A 183 -27.27 2.94 23.95
C ASP A 183 -28.05 3.38 25.21
N GLU A 184 -27.68 2.88 26.39
CA GLU A 184 -28.22 3.35 27.66
C GLU A 184 -27.93 4.83 27.90
N THR A 185 -26.70 5.28 27.62
CA THR A 185 -26.28 6.67 27.77
C THR A 185 -26.98 7.58 26.76
N LEU A 186 -27.14 7.12 25.51
CA LEU A 186 -27.86 7.82 24.44
C LEU A 186 -29.33 8.04 24.80
N LYS A 187 -29.99 7.06 25.43
CA LYS A 187 -31.37 7.22 25.95
C LYS A 187 -31.46 8.32 27.01
N LEU A 188 -30.47 8.43 27.90
CA LEU A 188 -30.45 9.46 28.95
C LEU A 188 -30.29 10.87 28.38
N ILE A 189 -29.50 11.03 27.32
CA ILE A 189 -29.33 12.31 26.63
C ILE A 189 -30.40 12.55 25.53
N LYS A 190 -31.34 11.62 25.37
CA LYS A 190 -32.42 11.65 24.37
C LYS A 190 -31.91 11.71 22.92
N TRP A 191 -30.80 11.05 22.65
CA TRP A 191 -30.30 10.83 21.29
C TRP A 191 -31.11 9.71 20.60
N PRO A 192 -31.41 9.83 19.29
CA PRO A 192 -31.21 11.01 18.45
C PRO A 192 -32.24 12.11 18.75
N PHE A 193 -31.91 13.36 18.43
CA PHE A 193 -32.78 14.51 18.66
C PHE A 193 -33.93 14.50 17.67
N THR A 194 -35.02 13.86 18.07
CA THR A 194 -36.20 13.65 17.22
C THR A 194 -37.10 14.88 17.06
N SER A 195 -36.84 15.95 17.83
CA SER A 195 -37.49 17.26 17.72
C SER A 195 -36.45 18.34 17.97
N ALA A 196 -36.59 19.49 17.29
CA ALA A 196 -35.68 20.63 17.45
C ALA A 196 -35.53 21.08 18.90
N ASN A 197 -36.60 20.93 19.70
CA ASN A 197 -36.58 21.24 21.14
C ASN A 197 -35.60 20.36 21.94
N PHE A 198 -35.31 19.13 21.49
CA PHE A 198 -34.37 18.24 22.18
C PHE A 198 -32.91 18.60 21.89
N SER A 199 -32.59 19.15 20.72
CA SER A 199 -31.23 19.61 20.38
C SER A 199 -30.80 20.81 21.25
N LEU A 200 -31.76 21.61 21.73
CA LEU A 200 -31.52 22.77 22.60
C LEU A 200 -31.35 22.43 24.08
N VAL A 201 -31.65 21.20 24.50
CA VAL A 201 -31.53 20.80 25.92
C VAL A 201 -30.10 20.39 26.19
N VAL A 202 -29.39 21.21 26.98
CA VAL A 202 -28.04 20.88 27.45
C VAL A 202 -28.09 19.62 28.30
N PRO A 203 -27.40 18.53 27.92
CA PRO A 203 -27.42 17.30 28.69
C PRO A 203 -26.68 17.49 30.02
N LEU A 204 -27.05 16.69 31.02
CA LEU A 204 -26.42 16.74 32.33
C LEU A 204 -24.91 16.40 32.20
N PRO A 205 -24.00 17.15 32.84
CA PRO A 205 -22.54 16.93 32.70
C PRO A 205 -22.09 15.50 32.99
N THR A 206 -22.75 14.81 33.92
CA THR A 206 -22.45 13.41 34.26
C THR A 206 -22.74 12.44 33.11
N HIS A 207 -23.81 12.68 32.33
CA HIS A 207 -24.13 11.84 31.16
C HIS A 207 -23.15 12.11 30.01
N ILE A 208 -22.72 13.35 29.83
CA ILE A 208 -21.69 13.71 28.85
C ILE A 208 -20.34 13.09 29.20
N GLN A 209 -19.92 13.15 30.47
CA GLN A 209 -18.68 12.49 30.91
C GLN A 209 -18.74 10.99 30.64
N LYS A 210 -19.87 10.34 30.96
CA LYS A 210 -20.06 8.91 30.65
C LYS A 210 -19.98 8.64 29.14
N LEU A 211 -20.62 9.47 28.31
CA LEU A 211 -20.54 9.37 26.85
C LEU A 211 -19.10 9.48 26.35
N GLN A 212 -18.35 10.45 26.85
CA GLN A 212 -16.95 10.69 26.44
C GLN A 212 -16.05 9.52 26.83
N ILE A 213 -16.21 8.96 28.03
CA ILE A 213 -15.47 7.77 28.48
C ILE A 213 -15.77 6.57 27.57
N ILE A 214 -17.05 6.34 27.25
CA ILE A 214 -17.43 5.23 26.35
C ILE A 214 -16.90 5.47 24.93
N ALA A 215 -16.95 6.70 24.43
CA ALA A 215 -16.38 7.06 23.14
C ALA A 215 -14.86 6.85 23.10
N GLU A 216 -14.15 7.18 24.17
CA GLU A 216 -12.70 6.94 24.33
C GLU A 216 -12.40 5.44 24.23
N TYR A 217 -13.11 4.62 25.01
CA TYR A 217 -12.97 3.17 24.96
C TYR A 217 -13.30 2.57 23.60
N LEU A 218 -14.34 3.07 22.92
CA LEU A 218 -14.71 2.63 21.59
C LEU A 218 -13.62 2.95 20.54
N LEU A 219 -12.97 4.12 20.63
CA LEU A 219 -11.87 4.49 19.75
C LEU A 219 -10.62 3.61 20.01
N GLU A 220 -10.32 3.32 21.28
CA GLU A 220 -9.17 2.50 21.65
C GLU A 220 -9.30 1.03 21.24
N ILE A 221 -10.53 0.49 21.13
CA ILE A 221 -10.74 -0.88 20.66
C ILE A 221 -10.84 -1.00 19.13
N GLU A 222 -10.70 0.08 18.37
CA GLU A 222 -10.76 0.01 16.91
C GLU A 222 -9.70 -0.94 16.34
N ILE A 223 -10.15 -1.90 15.52
CA ILE A 223 -9.26 -2.85 14.88
C ILE A 223 -8.51 -2.13 13.74
N PRO A 224 -7.17 -2.21 13.70
CA PRO A 224 -6.37 -1.70 12.59
C PRO A 224 -6.78 -2.28 11.23
N SER A 225 -6.60 -1.50 10.16
CA SER A 225 -7.00 -1.87 8.81
C SER A 225 -6.30 -3.13 8.30
N GLU A 226 -5.09 -3.41 8.77
CA GLU A 226 -4.24 -4.55 8.41
C GLU A 226 -4.80 -5.89 8.93
N ILE A 227 -5.49 -5.82 10.06
CA ILE A 227 -6.09 -6.98 10.74
C ILE A 227 -7.54 -7.18 10.25
N SER A 228 -8.19 -6.09 9.83
CA SER A 228 -9.56 -6.11 9.32
C SER A 228 -9.72 -7.02 8.09
N THR A 229 -10.84 -7.75 8.01
CA THR A 229 -11.17 -8.53 6.81
C THR A 229 -11.76 -7.62 5.73
N PRO A 230 -11.32 -7.73 4.45
CA PRO A 230 -11.88 -6.92 3.39
C PRO A 230 -13.37 -7.26 3.21
N SER A 231 -14.22 -6.28 3.48
CA SER A 231 -15.67 -6.35 3.25
C SER A 231 -15.94 -6.19 1.76
N VAL A 232 -16.69 -7.11 1.16
CA VAL A 232 -17.17 -6.96 -0.23
C VAL A 232 -18.28 -5.90 -0.22
N GLN A 233 -17.89 -4.66 -0.45
CA GLN A 233 -18.82 -3.56 -0.65
C GLN A 233 -19.05 -3.32 -2.14
N SER A 234 -20.22 -2.77 -2.48
CA SER A 234 -20.46 -2.26 -3.84
C SER A 234 -19.38 -1.24 -4.21
N ALA A 235 -19.01 -1.16 -5.49
CA ALA A 235 -18.02 -0.19 -5.99
C ALA A 235 -18.35 1.28 -5.62
N LEU A 236 -19.65 1.59 -5.46
CA LEU A 236 -20.09 2.91 -4.98
C LEU A 236 -19.75 3.17 -3.51
N LEU A 237 -19.86 2.12 -2.68
CA LEU A 237 -19.65 2.25 -1.24
C LEU A 237 -18.16 2.16 -0.87
N SER A 238 -17.32 1.60 -1.74
CA SER A 238 -15.87 1.60 -1.52
C SER A 238 -15.23 3.00 -1.53
N GLU A 239 -15.92 4.01 -2.05
CA GLU A 239 -15.48 5.41 -1.97
C GLU A 239 -15.67 6.01 -0.56
N PHE A 240 -16.54 5.41 0.26
CA PHE A 240 -16.80 5.87 1.63
C PHE A 240 -15.78 5.27 2.58
N LEU A 241 -14.94 6.12 3.16
CA LEU A 241 -14.03 5.70 4.23
C LEU A 241 -14.81 5.16 5.43
N PRO A 242 -14.36 4.05 6.05
CA PRO A 242 -14.93 3.54 7.28
C PRO A 242 -15.04 4.65 8.33
N LEU A 243 -16.16 4.67 9.05
CA LEU A 243 -16.38 5.63 10.14
C LEU A 243 -15.77 5.07 11.43
N CYS A 244 -15.36 5.92 12.37
CA CYS A 244 -14.96 5.49 13.69
C CYS A 244 -16.15 4.88 14.46
N LEU A 245 -15.89 3.94 15.37
CA LEU A 245 -16.89 3.17 16.12
C LEU A 245 -17.91 4.04 16.86
N PRO A 246 -17.53 5.13 17.56
CA PRO A 246 -18.52 6.02 18.17
C PRO A 246 -19.52 6.57 17.16
N ILE A 247 -19.06 7.03 15.99
CA ILE A 247 -19.92 7.60 14.96
C ILE A 247 -20.79 6.52 14.31
N GLN A 248 -20.24 5.34 14.02
CA GLN A 248 -21.03 4.20 13.53
C GLN A 248 -22.23 3.90 14.44
N LEU A 249 -21.99 3.83 15.76
CA LEU A 249 -23.02 3.50 16.74
C LEU A 249 -24.05 4.63 16.91
N LEU A 250 -23.60 5.90 16.91
CA LEU A 250 -24.50 7.06 16.95
C LEU A 250 -25.48 7.05 15.76
N LEU A 251 -24.98 6.69 14.57
CA LEU A 251 -25.75 6.61 13.34
C LEU A 251 -26.73 5.43 13.30
N GLU A 252 -26.54 4.36 14.08
CA GLU A 252 -27.44 3.20 14.06
C GLU A 252 -28.90 3.58 14.32
N SER A 253 -29.13 4.46 15.29
CA SER A 253 -30.47 4.92 15.65
C SER A 253 -31.14 5.70 14.52
N LEU A 254 -30.39 6.58 13.85
CA LEU A 254 -30.83 7.35 12.69
C LEU A 254 -31.07 6.42 11.48
N ARG A 255 -30.18 5.46 11.25
CA ARG A 255 -30.31 4.45 10.18
C ARG A 255 -31.53 3.55 10.39
N LYS A 256 -31.77 3.05 11.61
CA LYS A 256 -32.99 2.28 11.95
C LYS A 256 -34.25 3.10 11.65
N ARG A 257 -34.25 4.39 12.01
CA ARG A 257 -35.35 5.30 11.72
C ARG A 257 -35.52 5.56 10.23
N PHE A 258 -34.43 5.75 9.49
CA PHE A 258 -34.45 5.93 8.05
C PHE A 258 -35.06 4.71 7.36
N ILE A 259 -34.59 3.50 7.70
CA ILE A 259 -35.12 2.24 7.18
C ILE A 259 -36.62 2.12 7.45
N TYR A 260 -37.04 2.45 8.68
CA TYR A 260 -38.45 2.38 9.05
C TYR A 260 -39.35 3.29 8.20
N HIS A 261 -38.90 4.50 7.83
CA HIS A 261 -39.70 5.47 7.08
C HIS A 261 -39.58 5.34 5.57
N PHE A 262 -38.38 5.07 5.05
CA PHE A 262 -38.06 5.16 3.61
C PHE A 262 -37.81 3.80 2.97
N TYR A 263 -38.09 2.71 3.67
CA TYR A 263 -38.15 1.36 3.10
C TYR A 263 -39.47 0.67 3.46
N GLY A 264 -39.77 -0.43 2.76
CA GLY A 264 -40.98 -1.20 2.96
C GLY A 264 -42.24 -0.51 2.41
N THR A 265 -43.38 -0.75 3.05
CA THR A 265 -44.72 -0.39 2.54
C THR A 265 -45.30 0.90 3.13
N ARG A 266 -44.47 1.72 3.80
CA ARG A 266 -44.96 2.97 4.39
C ARG A 266 -45.29 4.00 3.32
N GLN A 267 -46.28 4.84 3.61
CA GLN A 267 -46.63 5.97 2.75
C GLN A 267 -45.49 6.99 2.57
N THR A 268 -44.53 7.00 3.50
CA THR A 268 -43.32 7.84 3.44
C THR A 268 -42.25 7.29 2.48
N ASN A 269 -42.33 6.01 2.08
CA ASN A 269 -41.44 5.43 1.07
C ASN A 269 -42.04 5.64 -0.33
N ARG A 270 -41.83 6.83 -0.87
CA ARG A 270 -42.30 7.23 -2.20
C ARG A 270 -41.13 7.49 -3.12
N VAL A 271 -41.02 6.68 -4.17
CA VAL A 271 -39.97 6.83 -5.19
C VAL A 271 -40.09 8.13 -5.98
N ASP A 272 -41.31 8.68 -6.06
CA ASP A 272 -41.60 9.96 -6.72
C ASP A 272 -41.39 11.18 -5.82
N LYS A 273 -40.98 10.96 -4.56
CA LYS A 273 -40.75 12.00 -3.55
C LYS A 273 -39.39 11.88 -2.87
N PRO A 274 -38.28 11.92 -3.65
CA PRO A 274 -36.94 11.82 -3.09
C PRO A 274 -36.60 12.97 -2.13
N GLU A 275 -37.21 14.15 -2.32
CA GLU A 275 -37.03 15.32 -1.47
C GLU A 275 -37.31 15.03 0.02
N TRP A 276 -38.17 14.06 0.34
CA TRP A 276 -38.53 13.72 1.71
C TRP A 276 -37.36 13.13 2.49
N TYR A 277 -36.64 12.18 1.89
CA TYR A 277 -35.50 11.58 2.59
C TYR A 277 -34.27 12.47 2.54
N PHE A 278 -34.07 13.26 1.48
CA PHE A 278 -33.02 14.28 1.43
C PHE A 278 -33.20 15.34 2.52
N THR A 279 -34.41 15.91 2.64
CA THR A 279 -34.74 16.88 3.69
C THR A 279 -34.53 16.28 5.09
N GLN A 280 -34.87 15.01 5.27
CA GLN A 280 -34.69 14.33 6.55
C GLN A 280 -33.22 14.16 6.92
N ILE A 281 -32.36 13.83 5.95
CA ILE A 281 -30.91 13.74 6.14
C ILE A 281 -30.31 15.11 6.48
N LEU A 282 -30.64 16.16 5.73
CA LEU A 282 -30.17 17.54 6.01
C LEU A 282 -30.62 18.02 7.39
N THR A 283 -31.87 17.71 7.76
CA THR A 283 -32.40 17.98 9.10
C THR A 283 -31.59 17.27 10.19
N TRP A 284 -31.21 16.00 9.99
CA TRP A 284 -30.37 15.29 10.95
C TRP A 284 -28.96 15.86 11.03
N ILE A 285 -28.35 16.25 9.91
CA ILE A 285 -27.05 16.93 9.90
C ILE A 285 -27.15 18.20 10.74
N ARG A 286 -28.12 19.07 10.46
CA ARG A 286 -28.35 20.32 11.20
C ARG A 286 -28.50 20.09 12.70
N ASP A 287 -29.33 19.13 13.09
CA ASP A 287 -29.73 18.97 14.49
C ASP A 287 -28.67 18.27 15.35
N HIS A 288 -27.69 17.56 14.74
CA HIS A 288 -26.74 16.71 15.46
C HIS A 288 -25.26 17.08 15.27
N LYS A 289 -24.88 17.83 14.22
CA LYS A 289 -23.46 18.12 13.91
C LYS A 289 -22.75 18.82 15.07
N ASP A 290 -23.38 19.82 15.68
CA ASP A 290 -22.78 20.64 16.74
C ASP A 290 -22.59 19.81 18.02
N PHE A 291 -23.51 18.88 18.30
CA PHE A 291 -23.38 17.98 19.45
C PHE A 291 -22.14 17.08 19.32
N VAL A 292 -21.93 16.49 18.14
CA VAL A 292 -20.79 15.62 17.88
C VAL A 292 -19.48 16.42 17.93
N GLU A 293 -19.45 17.61 17.34
CA GLU A 293 -18.29 18.49 17.39
C GLU A 293 -17.99 18.97 18.83
N GLN A 294 -19.00 19.24 19.64
CA GLN A 294 -18.81 19.71 21.01
C GLN A 294 -18.37 18.61 21.97
N TYR A 295 -18.87 17.38 21.82
CA TYR A 295 -18.71 16.34 22.84
C TYR A 295 -17.88 15.14 22.41
N ILE A 296 -17.83 14.80 21.12
CA ILE A 296 -17.08 13.65 20.60
C ILE A 296 -15.72 14.07 20.05
N GLN A 297 -15.64 15.18 19.28
CA GLN A 297 -14.36 15.66 18.72
C GLN A 297 -13.28 15.87 19.80
N PRO A 298 -13.55 16.43 21.00
CA PRO A 298 -12.52 16.58 22.02
C PRO A 298 -11.92 15.26 22.51
N VAL A 299 -12.68 14.15 22.43
CA VAL A 299 -12.17 12.82 22.78
C VAL A 299 -11.21 12.32 21.71
N VAL A 300 -11.56 12.52 20.43
CA VAL A 300 -10.70 12.21 19.28
C VAL A 300 -9.40 13.00 19.35
N ASP A 301 -9.47 14.30 19.66
CA ASP A 301 -8.31 15.17 19.79
C ASP A 301 -7.42 14.78 20.97
N LYS A 302 -8.02 14.40 22.11
CA LYS A 302 -7.30 13.91 23.30
C LYS A 302 -6.46 12.66 22.98
N LEU A 303 -6.96 11.77 22.13
CA LEU A 303 -6.26 10.56 21.70
C LEU A 303 -5.24 10.82 20.58
N GLY A 304 -5.11 12.06 20.09
CA GLY A 304 -4.18 12.42 19.01
C GLY A 304 -4.60 11.91 17.63
N LEU A 305 -5.88 11.55 17.46
CA LEU A 305 -6.42 10.99 16.21
C LEU A 305 -6.84 12.10 15.23
N HIS A 306 -5.94 13.04 14.95
CA HIS A 306 -6.23 14.26 14.16
C HIS A 306 -6.67 14.02 12.70
N HIS A 307 -6.56 12.79 12.21
CA HIS A 307 -7.07 12.40 10.89
C HIS A 307 -8.59 12.15 10.89
N ILE A 308 -9.22 12.08 12.07
CA ILE A 308 -10.65 11.87 12.25
C ILE A 308 -11.31 13.22 12.58
N ASP A 309 -12.24 13.63 11.72
CA ASP A 309 -13.17 14.73 11.98
C ASP A 309 -14.55 14.12 12.25
N ALA A 310 -14.94 14.05 13.52
CA ALA A 310 -16.16 13.40 14.00
C ALA A 310 -17.43 14.00 13.38
N LYS A 311 -17.45 15.32 13.17
CA LYS A 311 -18.56 16.01 12.50
C LYS A 311 -18.63 15.57 11.04
N LEU A 312 -17.50 15.56 10.35
CA LEU A 312 -17.43 15.12 8.96
C LEU A 312 -17.85 13.65 8.81
N GLU A 313 -17.42 12.78 9.71
CA GLU A 313 -17.80 11.37 9.71
C GLU A 313 -19.31 11.17 9.91
N LEU A 314 -19.93 11.95 10.81
CA LEU A 314 -21.38 11.94 10.99
C LEU A 314 -22.09 12.31 9.68
N MET A 315 -21.66 13.40 9.04
CA MET A 315 -22.23 13.84 7.76
C MET A 315 -22.03 12.78 6.68
N ARG A 316 -20.81 12.25 6.53
CA ARG A 316 -20.46 11.20 5.57
C ARG A 316 -21.33 9.96 5.74
N GLY A 317 -21.54 9.51 6.98
CA GLY A 317 -22.39 8.36 7.28
C GLY A 317 -23.88 8.59 6.98
N LEU A 318 -24.37 9.82 7.16
CA LEU A 318 -25.74 10.19 6.77
C LEU A 318 -25.91 10.28 5.24
N VAL A 319 -24.92 10.85 4.55
CA VAL A 319 -24.87 10.89 3.08
C VAL A 319 -24.82 9.49 2.48
N GLN A 320 -24.06 8.57 3.10
CA GLN A 320 -24.01 7.18 2.71
C GLN A 320 -25.40 6.53 2.72
N ILE A 321 -26.24 6.83 3.73
CA ILE A 321 -27.63 6.31 3.79
C ILE A 321 -28.46 6.82 2.59
N ALA A 322 -28.31 8.09 2.21
CA ALA A 322 -28.99 8.65 1.04
C ALA A 322 -28.52 8.01 -0.27
N VAL A 323 -27.22 7.76 -0.41
CA VAL A 323 -26.60 7.09 -1.56
C VAL A 323 -27.12 5.66 -1.70
N GLU A 324 -27.14 4.89 -0.61
CA GLU A 324 -27.70 3.53 -0.59
C GLU A 324 -29.17 3.51 -1.02
N LYS A 325 -29.96 4.47 -0.52
CA LYS A 325 -31.39 4.60 -0.87
C LYS A 325 -31.59 4.96 -2.33
N LEU A 326 -30.98 6.05 -2.81
CA LEU A 326 -31.14 6.47 -4.21
C LEU A 326 -30.68 5.36 -5.16
N ASN A 327 -29.53 4.74 -4.89
CA ASN A 327 -29.05 3.64 -5.72
C ASN A 327 -30.03 2.45 -5.78
N SER A 328 -30.79 2.19 -4.70
CA SER A 328 -31.85 1.19 -4.71
C SER A 328 -33.12 1.60 -5.47
N ASP A 329 -33.37 2.91 -5.59
CA ASP A 329 -34.57 3.44 -6.25
C ASP A 329 -34.38 3.67 -7.75
N ILE A 330 -33.15 4.00 -8.20
CA ILE A 330 -32.81 4.27 -9.61
C ILE A 330 -33.34 3.20 -10.58
N PRO A 331 -33.19 1.88 -10.33
CA PRO A 331 -33.69 0.86 -11.24
C PRO A 331 -35.21 0.92 -11.51
N ASN A 332 -35.99 1.46 -10.56
CA ASN A 332 -37.44 1.62 -10.70
C ASN A 332 -37.82 2.97 -11.32
N ILE A 333 -37.03 4.02 -11.04
CA ILE A 333 -37.29 5.39 -11.51
C ILE A 333 -36.85 5.60 -12.96
N GLN A 334 -35.84 4.86 -13.43
CA GLN A 334 -35.28 5.02 -14.78
C GLN A 334 -36.26 4.75 -15.94
N PHE A 335 -37.49 4.33 -15.71
CA PHE A 335 -38.49 4.15 -16.78
C PHE A 335 -39.50 5.30 -16.88
N ASP A 336 -39.57 6.19 -15.89
CA ASP A 336 -40.39 7.39 -15.93
C ASP A 336 -39.50 8.63 -15.99
N ASP A 337 -39.52 9.30 -17.14
CA ASP A 337 -38.67 10.46 -17.40
C ASP A 337 -39.02 11.64 -16.48
N TYR A 338 -40.29 11.81 -16.11
CA TYR A 338 -40.67 12.87 -15.17
C TYR A 338 -40.07 12.61 -13.79
N THR A 339 -40.30 11.43 -13.21
CA THR A 339 -39.75 11.09 -11.89
C THR A 339 -38.24 11.05 -11.89
N PHE A 340 -37.60 10.59 -12.97
CA PHE A 340 -36.15 10.62 -13.11
C PHE A 340 -35.60 12.04 -13.11
N SER A 341 -36.16 12.94 -13.93
CA SER A 341 -35.72 14.35 -13.96
C SER A 341 -35.89 15.02 -12.60
N HIS A 342 -37.05 14.85 -11.97
CA HIS A 342 -37.32 15.36 -10.62
C HIS A 342 -36.30 14.83 -9.60
N THR A 343 -35.96 13.54 -9.68
CA THR A 343 -34.97 12.93 -8.78
C THR A 343 -33.56 13.50 -8.97
N VAL A 344 -33.17 13.78 -10.22
CA VAL A 344 -31.90 14.46 -10.52
C VAL A 344 -31.89 15.86 -9.93
N ASP A 345 -32.96 16.62 -10.10
CA ASP A 345 -33.08 17.99 -9.58
C ASP A 345 -32.95 18.03 -8.05
N GLU A 346 -33.68 17.15 -7.37
CA GLU A 346 -33.64 17.04 -5.90
C GLU A 346 -32.28 16.55 -5.39
N ALA A 347 -31.62 15.63 -6.10
CA ALA A 347 -30.27 15.16 -5.73
C ALA A 347 -29.20 16.25 -5.92
N LEU A 348 -29.28 17.05 -7.00
CA LEU A 348 -28.41 18.20 -7.23
C LEU A 348 -28.64 19.28 -6.15
N GLY A 349 -29.91 19.56 -5.82
CA GLY A 349 -30.28 20.49 -4.76
C GLY A 349 -29.75 20.05 -3.39
N PHE A 350 -29.89 18.76 -3.06
CA PHE A 350 -29.34 18.18 -1.84
C PHE A 350 -27.82 18.30 -1.76
N ASP A 351 -27.08 17.96 -2.84
CA ASP A 351 -25.61 18.07 -2.86
C ASP A 351 -25.16 19.52 -2.69
N LYS A 352 -25.85 20.46 -3.35
CA LYS A 352 -25.57 21.88 -3.24
C LYS A 352 -25.78 22.40 -1.82
N GLU A 353 -26.93 22.12 -1.20
CA GLU A 353 -27.20 22.53 0.17
C GLU A 353 -26.19 21.92 1.16
N LEU A 354 -25.87 20.63 0.98
CA LEU A 354 -24.87 19.92 1.78
C LEU A 354 -23.50 20.62 1.75
N ARG A 355 -23.05 21.09 0.59
CA ARG A 355 -21.75 21.75 0.43
C ARG A 355 -21.76 23.21 0.86
N GLU A 356 -22.79 23.97 0.48
CA GLU A 356 -22.85 25.42 0.71
C GLU A 356 -23.31 25.78 2.13
N THR A 357 -24.16 24.96 2.76
CA THR A 357 -24.76 25.27 4.08
C THR A 357 -24.09 24.52 5.23
N TYR A 358 -23.59 23.31 4.95
CA TYR A 358 -23.01 22.44 5.98
C TYR A 358 -21.50 22.23 5.82
N ASP A 359 -20.87 22.94 4.89
CA ASP A 359 -19.42 22.90 4.61
C ASP A 359 -18.90 21.49 4.31
N TYR A 360 -19.71 20.63 3.68
CA TYR A 360 -19.30 19.28 3.33
C TYR A 360 -18.22 19.32 2.23
N PRO A 361 -17.01 18.78 2.48
CA PRO A 361 -15.89 18.95 1.56
C PRO A 361 -16.12 18.33 0.17
N SER A 362 -15.60 19.01 -0.86
CA SER A 362 -15.67 18.58 -2.27
C SER A 362 -14.96 17.25 -2.58
N ASN A 363 -13.99 16.88 -1.76
CA ASN A 363 -13.24 15.61 -1.90
C ASN A 363 -13.96 14.41 -1.28
N GLN A 364 -15.10 14.60 -0.62
CA GLN A 364 -15.87 13.52 -0.02
C GLN A 364 -16.93 12.97 -0.98
N PRO A 365 -17.22 11.67 -0.94
CA PRO A 365 -18.26 11.07 -1.76
C PRO A 365 -19.63 11.66 -1.39
N SER A 366 -20.49 11.80 -2.39
CA SER A 366 -21.82 12.38 -2.21
C SER A 366 -22.87 11.65 -3.05
N ILE A 367 -24.12 12.13 -2.99
CA ILE A 367 -25.23 11.56 -3.74
C ILE A 367 -24.97 11.53 -5.26
N LEU A 368 -24.11 12.41 -5.76
CA LEU A 368 -23.76 12.50 -7.17
C LEU A 368 -23.07 11.25 -7.68
N SER A 369 -22.39 10.48 -6.82
CA SER A 369 -21.77 9.20 -7.20
C SER A 369 -22.78 8.25 -7.85
N VAL A 370 -24.03 8.26 -7.39
CA VAL A 370 -25.13 7.46 -7.95
C VAL A 370 -25.51 7.92 -9.36
N LEU A 371 -25.65 9.23 -9.55
CA LEU A 371 -26.03 9.83 -10.85
C LEU A 371 -24.92 9.71 -11.89
N THR A 372 -23.67 9.68 -11.44
CA THR A 372 -22.48 9.55 -12.29
C THR A 372 -22.12 8.12 -12.65
N GLN A 373 -22.91 7.13 -12.23
CA GLN A 373 -22.77 5.76 -12.74
C GLN A 373 -23.05 5.75 -14.25
N ALA A 374 -22.23 5.04 -15.01
CA ALA A 374 -22.25 5.10 -16.48
C ALA A 374 -23.66 4.97 -17.11
N HIS A 375 -24.45 3.99 -16.67
CA HIS A 375 -25.80 3.77 -17.22
C HIS A 375 -26.80 4.89 -16.84
N VAL A 376 -26.69 5.42 -15.62
CA VAL A 376 -27.54 6.52 -15.13
C VAL A 376 -27.17 7.82 -15.81
N PHE A 377 -25.87 8.08 -15.92
CA PHE A 377 -25.32 9.29 -16.53
C PHE A 377 -25.68 9.39 -18.01
N ILE A 378 -25.55 8.29 -18.77
CA ILE A 378 -25.96 8.27 -20.19
C ILE A 378 -27.46 8.56 -20.32
N LYS A 379 -28.31 7.97 -19.46
CA LYS A 379 -29.74 8.28 -19.47
C LYS A 379 -29.97 9.77 -19.21
N TRP A 380 -29.34 10.32 -18.18
CA TRP A 380 -29.47 11.73 -17.82
C TRP A 380 -29.04 12.64 -18.97
N LEU A 381 -27.87 12.41 -19.58
CA LEU A 381 -27.38 13.21 -20.70
C LEU A 381 -28.33 13.18 -21.91
N ASN A 382 -28.85 12.00 -22.25
CA ASN A 382 -29.82 11.85 -23.35
C ASN A 382 -31.12 12.60 -23.09
N MET A 383 -31.61 12.57 -21.85
CA MET A 383 -32.78 13.34 -21.45
C MET A 383 -32.51 14.83 -21.52
N GLU A 384 -31.38 15.28 -21.00
CA GLU A 384 -30.99 16.69 -21.05
C GLU A 384 -30.91 17.19 -22.50
N LYS A 385 -30.29 16.40 -23.39
CA LYS A 385 -30.23 16.68 -24.82
C LYS A 385 -31.62 16.83 -25.43
N LYS A 386 -32.50 15.85 -25.20
CA LYS A 386 -33.87 15.87 -25.71
C LYS A 386 -34.62 17.12 -25.24
N TYR A 387 -34.60 17.43 -23.95
CA TYR A 387 -35.28 18.61 -23.41
C TYR A 387 -34.69 19.91 -23.94
N ALA A 388 -33.36 20.01 -24.05
CA ALA A 388 -32.70 21.20 -24.55
C ALA A 388 -32.99 21.45 -26.04
N THR A 389 -33.02 20.40 -26.87
CA THR A 389 -33.44 20.50 -28.28
C THR A 389 -34.89 20.94 -28.39
N GLU A 390 -35.83 20.29 -27.68
CA GLU A 390 -37.25 20.68 -27.68
C GLU A 390 -37.46 22.14 -27.23
N LYS A 391 -36.68 22.61 -26.25
CA LYS A 391 -36.70 24.01 -25.80
C LYS A 391 -36.13 24.96 -26.84
N THR A 392 -35.05 24.58 -27.51
CA THR A 392 -34.43 25.39 -28.57
C THR A 392 -35.37 25.54 -29.76
N ASP A 393 -36.01 24.45 -30.21
CA ASP A 393 -37.01 24.45 -31.29
C ASP A 393 -38.21 25.36 -30.94
N ALA A 394 -38.64 25.34 -29.68
CA ALA A 394 -39.72 26.20 -29.20
C ALA A 394 -39.34 27.69 -29.13
N MET A 395 -38.05 28.01 -28.98
CA MET A 395 -37.54 29.39 -28.97
C MET A 395 -37.44 29.99 -30.38
N LEU A 396 -37.22 29.16 -31.40
CA LEU A 396 -37.15 29.54 -32.81
C LEU A 396 -38.22 28.79 -33.66
N PRO A 397 -39.53 29.03 -33.44
CA PRO A 397 -40.54 28.43 -34.31
C PRO A 397 -40.39 28.97 -35.74
N PRO A 398 -40.62 28.12 -36.77
CA PRO A 398 -40.53 28.56 -38.16
C PRO A 398 -41.48 29.74 -38.44
N ASN A 399 -40.93 30.84 -38.98
CA ASN A 399 -41.62 32.09 -39.31
C ASN A 399 -42.04 32.98 -38.12
N SER A 400 -41.44 32.83 -36.93
CA SER A 400 -41.75 33.71 -35.78
C SER A 400 -40.97 35.03 -35.81
N SER A 401 -41.63 36.14 -36.16
CA SER A 401 -41.06 37.48 -36.03
C SER A 401 -40.92 37.94 -34.56
N GLU A 402 -41.65 37.30 -33.64
CA GLU A 402 -41.64 37.65 -32.21
C GLU A 402 -40.35 37.17 -31.52
N ALA A 403 -39.75 36.06 -31.98
CA ALA A 403 -38.50 35.53 -31.44
C ALA A 403 -37.33 36.54 -31.55
N PHE A 404 -37.31 37.34 -32.61
CA PHE A 404 -36.29 38.36 -32.88
C PHE A 404 -36.66 39.75 -32.36
N SER A 405 -37.77 39.87 -31.61
CA SER A 405 -38.13 41.14 -30.99
C SER A 405 -37.16 41.50 -29.85
N PRO A 406 -36.84 42.80 -29.66
CA PRO A 406 -36.00 43.24 -28.55
C PRO A 406 -36.68 42.98 -27.21
N LEU A 407 -35.94 42.44 -26.25
CA LEU A 407 -36.46 42.16 -24.90
C LEU A 407 -36.82 43.45 -24.13
N THR A 408 -36.13 44.55 -24.41
CA THR A 408 -36.37 45.87 -23.83
C THR A 408 -36.38 46.95 -24.92
N SER A 409 -37.28 47.92 -24.78
CA SER A 409 -37.42 49.05 -25.72
C SER A 409 -36.50 50.24 -25.40
N ASP A 410 -35.89 50.25 -24.21
CA ASP A 410 -35.42 51.50 -23.57
C ASP A 410 -33.90 51.71 -23.59
N VAL A 411 -33.11 50.83 -24.23
CA VAL A 411 -31.65 50.97 -24.34
C VAL A 411 -31.24 50.99 -25.80
N GLU A 412 -30.85 52.17 -26.30
CA GLU A 412 -30.59 52.43 -27.74
C GLU A 412 -29.43 51.61 -28.33
N ASP A 413 -28.53 51.04 -27.51
CA ASP A 413 -27.27 50.45 -27.99
C ASP A 413 -27.15 48.91 -27.88
N LEU A 414 -28.01 48.19 -27.15
CA LEU A 414 -27.90 46.73 -26.95
C LEU A 414 -29.27 46.04 -26.96
N LYS A 415 -29.83 45.82 -28.16
CA LYS A 415 -31.09 45.09 -28.34
C LYS A 415 -30.85 43.58 -28.31
N VAL A 416 -30.75 43.00 -27.11
CA VAL A 416 -30.81 41.54 -26.94
C VAL A 416 -32.20 41.06 -27.36
N THR A 417 -32.27 40.06 -28.24
CA THR A 417 -33.53 39.47 -28.69
C THR A 417 -34.08 38.50 -27.66
N ALA A 418 -35.40 38.33 -27.65
CA ALA A 418 -36.06 37.37 -26.76
C ALA A 418 -35.53 35.94 -26.92
N CYS A 419 -35.25 35.50 -28.15
CA CYS A 419 -34.68 34.18 -28.41
C CYS A 419 -33.25 34.02 -27.87
N ALA A 420 -32.39 35.05 -27.99
CA ALA A 420 -31.02 34.99 -27.52
C ALA A 420 -30.95 34.93 -25.99
N ASP A 421 -31.77 35.74 -25.30
CA ASP A 421 -31.88 35.72 -23.85
C ASP A 421 -32.37 34.36 -23.32
N ALA A 422 -33.42 33.81 -23.95
CA ALA A 422 -33.95 32.50 -23.61
C ALA A 422 -32.93 31.37 -23.83
N PHE A 423 -32.17 31.42 -24.93
CA PHE A 423 -31.14 30.43 -25.24
C PHE A 423 -29.96 30.50 -24.27
N ILE A 424 -29.49 31.71 -23.93
CA ILE A 424 -28.44 31.88 -22.91
C ILE A 424 -28.91 31.38 -21.54
N THR A 425 -30.18 31.63 -21.17
CA THR A 425 -30.77 31.13 -19.93
C THR A 425 -30.82 29.59 -19.91
N LEU A 426 -31.13 28.95 -21.04
CA LEU A 426 -31.08 27.50 -21.18
C LEU A 426 -29.66 26.97 -20.97
N LEU A 427 -28.65 27.59 -21.61
CA LEU A 427 -27.25 27.20 -21.42
C LEU A 427 -26.82 27.37 -19.96
N GLN A 428 -27.14 28.49 -19.31
CA GLN A 428 -26.84 28.69 -17.89
C GLN A 428 -27.50 27.64 -16.99
N THR A 429 -28.75 27.26 -17.32
CA THR A 429 -29.48 26.20 -16.59
C THR A 429 -28.77 24.86 -16.73
N ILE A 430 -28.31 24.50 -17.93
CA ILE A 430 -27.53 23.27 -18.15
C ILE A 430 -26.20 23.34 -17.41
N THR A 431 -25.48 24.47 -17.47
CA THR A 431 -24.20 24.67 -16.76
C THR A 431 -24.34 24.46 -15.26
N ALA A 432 -25.37 25.03 -14.63
CA ALA A 432 -25.62 24.88 -13.20
C ALA A 432 -25.84 23.41 -12.77
N ARG A 433 -26.23 22.53 -13.70
CA ARG A 433 -26.51 21.11 -13.42
C ARG A 433 -25.26 20.24 -13.43
N TYR A 434 -24.23 20.63 -14.18
CA TYR A 434 -23.01 19.83 -14.30
C TYR A 434 -21.77 20.46 -13.66
N GLU A 435 -21.76 21.76 -13.35
CA GLU A 435 -20.57 22.48 -12.87
C GLU A 435 -19.93 21.86 -11.62
N SER A 436 -20.76 21.33 -10.72
CA SER A 436 -20.38 20.71 -9.45
C SER A 436 -20.04 19.22 -9.56
N LEU A 437 -20.15 18.61 -10.74
CA LEU A 437 -19.87 17.19 -10.91
C LEU A 437 -18.39 16.88 -10.60
N PRO A 438 -18.12 15.81 -9.82
CA PRO A 438 -16.79 15.54 -9.31
C PRO A 438 -15.79 15.21 -10.43
N GLN A 439 -16.23 14.46 -11.44
CA GLN A 439 -15.36 14.00 -12.52
C GLN A 439 -15.31 15.02 -13.66
N PRO A 440 -14.11 15.51 -14.07
CA PRO A 440 -13.96 16.40 -15.22
C PRO A 440 -14.54 15.83 -16.52
N GLY A 441 -14.42 14.52 -16.74
CA GLY A 441 -14.95 13.86 -17.94
C GLY A 441 -16.47 14.00 -18.10
N HIS A 442 -17.22 13.91 -17.00
CA HIS A 442 -18.69 14.11 -17.03
C HIS A 442 -19.05 15.55 -17.37
N ARG A 443 -18.28 16.53 -16.87
CA ARG A 443 -18.45 17.96 -17.20
C ARG A 443 -18.18 18.24 -18.68
N LEU A 444 -17.15 17.61 -19.24
CA LEU A 444 -16.84 17.72 -20.66
C LEU A 444 -17.96 17.18 -21.54
N GLN A 445 -18.61 16.07 -21.19
CA GLN A 445 -19.72 15.52 -21.98
C GLN A 445 -20.95 16.44 -21.98
N PHE A 446 -21.26 17.12 -20.87
CA PHE A 446 -22.29 18.15 -20.87
C PHE A 446 -21.88 19.41 -21.64
N LEU A 447 -20.60 19.79 -21.59
CA LEU A 447 -20.09 20.90 -22.39
C LEU A 447 -20.18 20.59 -23.90
N GLU A 448 -19.88 19.36 -24.32
CA GLU A 448 -20.07 18.89 -25.70
C GLU A 448 -21.54 19.05 -26.13
N LEU A 449 -22.49 18.66 -25.27
CA LEU A 449 -23.92 18.90 -25.53
C LEU A 449 -24.23 20.40 -25.72
N GLN A 450 -23.69 21.28 -24.88
CA GLN A 450 -23.90 22.73 -25.04
C GLN A 450 -23.30 23.29 -26.33
N LEU A 451 -22.15 22.76 -26.76
CA LEU A 451 -21.53 23.13 -28.03
C LEU A 451 -22.38 22.67 -29.23
N GLU A 452 -22.92 21.44 -29.19
CA GLU A 452 -23.85 20.94 -30.20
C GLU A 452 -25.09 21.85 -30.30
N LEU A 453 -25.73 22.18 -29.17
CA LEU A 453 -26.89 23.07 -29.13
C LEU A 453 -26.58 24.47 -29.68
N LEU A 454 -25.37 25.00 -29.42
CA LEU A 454 -24.95 26.30 -29.93
C LEU A 454 -24.71 26.28 -31.44
N ASP A 455 -24.14 25.20 -31.97
CA ASP A 455 -23.96 25.01 -33.40
C ASP A 455 -25.32 24.86 -34.13
N ASP A 456 -26.25 24.10 -33.55
CA ASP A 456 -27.61 23.92 -34.08
C ASP A 456 -28.38 25.26 -34.07
N PHE A 457 -28.38 25.97 -32.94
CA PHE A 457 -29.00 27.30 -32.82
C PHE A 457 -28.41 28.29 -33.82
N ARG A 458 -27.09 28.25 -34.07
CA ARG A 458 -26.44 29.08 -35.09
C ARG A 458 -26.99 28.76 -36.49
N LEU A 459 -27.09 27.49 -36.86
CA LEU A 459 -27.58 27.10 -38.19
C LEU A 459 -29.03 27.53 -38.40
N ASP A 460 -29.89 27.39 -37.39
CA ASP A 460 -31.29 27.79 -37.45
C ASP A 460 -31.49 29.31 -37.41
N TYR A 461 -30.56 30.05 -36.80
CA TYR A 461 -30.58 31.52 -36.81
C TYR A 461 -30.24 32.13 -38.18
N TYR A 462 -29.44 31.44 -39.00
CA TYR A 462 -29.01 31.93 -40.33
C TYR A 462 -29.91 31.47 -41.50
N ASN A 463 -30.81 30.52 -41.26
CA ASN A 463 -31.85 30.08 -42.21
C ASN A 463 -33.16 30.83 -41.96
#